data_AF-A0A530B5A2-F1
#
_entry.id   AF-A0A530B5A2-F1
#
_cell.length_a   1.000
_cell.length_b   1.000
_cell.length_c   1.000
_cell.angle_alpha   90.00
_cell.angle_beta   90.00
_cell.angle_gamma   90.00
#
_symmetry.space_group_name_H-M   'P 1'
#
loop_
_entity.id
_entity.type
_entity.pdbx_description
1 polymer ?
#
loop_
_entity_poly.entity_id
_entity_poly.type
_entity_poly.pdbx_seq_one_letter_code
_entity_poly.pdbx_strand_id
1 'polypeptide(L)'
;MKSASTLACLGLTVFTCVGASAPPPPEVRPVRTVVASASTEGEPVSLTGHVRARTEENLAFRIDGRMISRKASVGQVVQPGDIVAEIDPQPQQDGLHAAQAQNEAAQAAVHEAANTLERQKTLLGQGWTTRAQF
;
A
#
# COMPACT_ATOMS: atom_id res chain seq x y z
N MET A 1 4.79 37.67 130.48
CA MET A 1 3.85 37.59 131.62
C MET A 1 3.15 36.23 131.57
N LYS A 2 3.31 35.41 132.62
CA LYS A 2 2.56 34.23 133.13
C LYS A 2 1.40 33.71 132.22
N SER A 3 1.14 32.43 131.92
CA SER A 3 1.35 31.10 132.57
C SER A 3 0.80 30.03 131.56
N ALA A 4 1.58 29.01 131.19
CA ALA A 4 1.45 27.56 131.50
C ALA A 4 0.24 26.76 130.96
N SER A 5 0.53 25.69 130.19
CA SER A 5 0.13 24.27 130.42
C SER A 5 -0.45 23.47 129.21
N THR A 6 0.44 22.72 128.54
CA THR A 6 0.47 21.26 128.22
C THR A 6 -0.63 20.43 127.47
N LEU A 7 -0.10 19.41 126.74
CA LEU A 7 -0.65 18.16 126.13
C LEU A 7 -1.32 18.23 124.74
N ALA A 8 -1.19 17.30 123.78
CA ALA A 8 -0.20 16.27 123.36
C ALA A 8 -0.75 15.57 122.07
N CYS A 9 0.16 15.02 121.23
CA CYS A 9 -0.01 13.95 120.21
C CYS A 9 -0.56 14.22 118.78
N LEU A 10 0.35 14.60 117.87
CA LEU A 10 0.82 13.93 116.63
C LEU A 10 -0.15 13.11 115.71
N GLY A 11 -0.27 13.49 114.41
CA GLY A 11 -0.80 12.59 113.35
C GLY A 11 -1.19 13.18 111.96
N LEU A 12 -0.19 13.55 111.15
CA LEU A 12 -0.06 13.62 109.66
C LEU A 12 -1.25 13.84 108.66
N THR A 13 -1.10 14.89 107.84
CA THR A 13 -1.83 15.38 106.62
C THR A 13 -1.55 14.54 105.35
N VAL A 14 -2.29 14.61 104.22
CA VAL A 14 -2.24 15.64 103.14
C VAL A 14 -3.44 15.51 102.16
N PHE A 15 -3.89 16.65 101.62
CA PHE A 15 -4.99 16.90 100.66
C PHE A 15 -4.49 17.93 99.62
N THR A 16 -4.73 17.80 98.30
CA THR A 16 -4.65 18.88 97.27
C THR A 16 -5.20 18.40 95.90
N CYS A 17 -5.41 19.23 94.87
CA CYS A 17 -6.49 20.19 94.53
C CYS A 17 -6.44 20.48 93.00
N VAL A 18 -7.62 20.50 92.35
CA VAL A 18 -8.19 21.10 91.10
C VAL A 18 -7.35 21.93 90.08
N GLY A 19 -7.71 21.84 88.78
CA GLY A 19 -7.55 22.92 87.77
C GLY A 19 -8.08 22.58 86.34
N ALA A 20 -8.86 23.47 85.70
CA ALA A 20 -9.47 23.35 84.35
C ALA A 20 -8.83 24.32 83.31
N SER A 21 -8.84 24.01 81.99
CA SER A 21 -8.18 24.81 80.92
C SER A 21 -8.95 24.86 79.57
N ALA A 22 -8.78 25.94 78.79
CA ALA A 22 -9.47 26.32 77.53
C ALA A 22 -8.83 25.73 76.23
N PRO A 23 -9.52 25.71 75.06
CA PRO A 23 -9.11 24.86 73.93
C PRO A 23 -8.07 25.49 72.97
N PRO A 24 -7.17 24.67 72.38
CA PRO A 24 -6.01 25.13 71.60
C PRO A 24 -6.28 25.41 70.10
N PRO A 25 -5.35 26.11 69.40
CA PRO A 25 -5.51 26.56 68.01
C PRO A 25 -5.52 25.40 67.00
N PRO A 26 -6.14 25.60 65.81
CA PRO A 26 -6.32 24.52 64.84
C PRO A 26 -5.01 24.09 64.17
N GLU A 27 -4.72 22.80 64.25
CA GLU A 27 -3.56 22.15 63.63
C GLU A 27 -3.66 22.12 62.09
N VAL A 28 -2.63 22.65 61.43
CA VAL A 28 -2.45 22.52 59.98
C VAL A 28 -1.85 21.16 59.68
N ARG A 29 -2.59 20.31 58.94
CA ARG A 29 -2.15 18.97 58.56
C ARG A 29 -1.55 19.02 57.15
N PRO A 30 -0.23 18.91 57.00
CA PRO A 30 0.38 18.91 55.68
C PRO A 30 -0.03 17.65 54.91
N VAL A 31 -0.47 17.86 53.68
CA VAL A 31 -0.78 16.78 52.72
C VAL A 31 0.31 16.69 51.68
N ARG A 32 0.62 15.47 51.26
CA ARG A 32 1.61 15.22 50.22
C ARG A 32 0.93 15.33 48.86
N THR A 33 1.37 16.29 48.05
CA THR A 33 0.91 16.45 46.67
C THR A 33 2.00 16.03 45.69
N VAL A 34 1.57 15.57 44.51
CA VAL A 34 2.44 15.36 43.34
C VAL A 34 1.86 16.13 42.16
N VAL A 35 2.74 16.70 41.33
CA VAL A 35 2.32 17.43 40.12
C VAL A 35 2.24 16.42 38.98
N ALA A 36 1.06 16.26 38.40
CA ALA A 36 0.87 15.40 37.24
C ALA A 36 1.47 16.07 35.99
N SER A 37 2.46 15.43 35.38
CA SER A 37 2.97 15.80 34.05
C SER A 37 2.38 14.86 33.01
N ALA A 38 1.90 15.39 31.88
CA ALA A 38 1.49 14.56 30.76
C ALA A 38 2.71 13.85 30.17
N SER A 39 2.78 12.53 30.31
CA SER A 39 3.71 11.69 29.57
C SER A 39 3.00 11.09 28.37
N THR A 40 3.62 11.19 27.19
CA THR A 40 3.19 10.44 26.00
C THR A 40 3.69 9.01 26.14
N GLU A 41 3.17 8.27 27.10
CA GLU A 41 3.44 6.84 27.25
C GLU A 41 2.30 6.06 26.59
N GLY A 42 2.46 5.81 25.30
CA GLY A 42 1.66 4.81 24.59
C GLY A 42 2.35 3.46 24.71
N GLU A 43 1.59 2.42 25.08
CA GLU A 43 2.10 1.05 25.07
C GLU A 43 2.38 0.63 23.61
N PRO A 44 3.58 0.11 23.29
CA PRO A 44 3.87 -0.32 21.93
C PRO A 44 3.00 -1.53 21.56
N VAL A 45 2.00 -1.30 20.72
CA VAL A 45 1.12 -2.36 20.21
C VAL A 45 1.83 -3.10 19.06
N SER A 46 2.06 -4.40 19.24
CA SER A 46 2.57 -5.27 18.17
C SER A 46 1.41 -5.91 17.42
N LEU A 47 1.42 -5.79 16.10
CA LEU A 47 0.40 -6.34 15.21
C LEU A 47 1.08 -7.24 14.18
N THR A 48 0.46 -8.38 13.89
CA THR A 48 0.91 -9.28 12.84
C THR A 48 0.34 -8.84 11.50
N GLY A 49 1.15 -8.91 10.45
CA GLY A 49 0.72 -8.64 9.08
C GLY A 49 1.67 -9.30 8.07
N HIS A 50 1.27 -9.32 6.81
CA HIS A 50 2.10 -9.80 5.72
C HIS A 50 2.53 -8.64 4.84
N VAL A 51 3.83 -8.59 4.53
CA VAL A 51 4.37 -7.66 3.53
C VAL A 51 4.20 -8.30 2.17
N ARG A 52 3.56 -7.60 1.24
CA ARG A 52 3.44 -8.00 -0.17
C ARG A 52 4.07 -6.94 -1.05
N ALA A 53 4.45 -7.36 -2.26
CA ALA A 53 4.89 -6.42 -3.28
C ALA A 53 3.76 -5.43 -3.59
N ARG A 54 4.14 -4.17 -3.81
CA ARG A 54 3.17 -3.13 -4.22
C ARG A 54 2.52 -3.47 -5.57
N THR A 55 3.29 -4.09 -6.45
CA THR A 55 2.88 -4.52 -7.78
C THR A 55 3.40 -5.94 -7.98
N GLU A 56 2.50 -6.85 -8.35
CA GLU A 56 2.81 -8.25 -8.64
C GLU A 56 2.29 -8.55 -10.05
N GLU A 57 3.21 -8.83 -10.97
CA GLU A 57 2.90 -9.08 -12.38
C GLU A 57 3.12 -10.56 -12.70
N ASN A 58 2.07 -11.24 -13.13
CA ASN A 58 2.16 -12.61 -13.61
C ASN A 58 2.36 -12.62 -15.13
N LEU A 59 3.60 -12.82 -15.57
CA LEU A 59 3.94 -12.80 -16.99
C LEU A 59 3.36 -14.03 -17.70
N ALA A 60 2.52 -13.78 -18.71
CA ALA A 60 1.96 -14.80 -19.58
C ALA A 60 2.12 -14.40 -21.06
N PHE A 61 2.12 -15.40 -21.94
CA PHE A 61 2.13 -15.14 -23.38
C PHE A 61 0.77 -14.61 -23.83
N ARG A 62 0.79 -13.59 -24.71
CA ARG A 62 -0.42 -12.96 -25.26
C ARG A 62 -1.04 -13.76 -26.40
N ILE A 63 -0.26 -14.63 -27.02
CA ILE A 63 -0.66 -15.48 -28.13
C ILE A 63 -0.24 -16.91 -27.82
N ASP A 64 -0.99 -17.87 -28.35
CA ASP A 64 -0.65 -19.27 -28.25
C ASP A 64 0.56 -19.59 -29.12
N GLY A 65 1.41 -20.49 -28.62
CA GLY A 65 2.62 -20.88 -29.33
C GLY A 65 3.48 -21.83 -28.51
N ARG A 66 4.38 -22.51 -29.20
CA ARG A 66 5.38 -23.37 -28.55
C ARG A 66 6.52 -22.50 -28.02
N MET A 67 6.90 -22.66 -26.76
CA MET A 67 8.10 -22.01 -26.22
C MET A 67 9.36 -22.64 -26.82
N ILE A 68 10.23 -21.80 -27.40
CA ILE A 68 11.52 -22.23 -27.97
C ILE A 68 12.68 -22.00 -27.02
N SER A 69 12.62 -20.95 -26.20
CA SER A 69 13.66 -20.67 -25.20
C SER A 69 13.14 -19.89 -24.01
N ARG A 70 13.78 -20.10 -22.85
CA ARG A 70 13.60 -19.27 -21.65
C ARG A 70 14.95 -18.62 -21.35
N LYS A 71 15.03 -17.30 -21.49
CA LYS A 71 16.26 -16.53 -21.31
C LYS A 71 16.44 -16.06 -19.87
N ALA A 72 15.35 -15.88 -19.13
CA ALA A 72 15.40 -15.52 -17.71
C ALA A 72 15.55 -16.75 -16.80
N SER A 73 16.35 -16.59 -15.74
CA SER A 73 16.50 -17.56 -14.66
C SER A 73 15.66 -17.19 -13.44
N VAL A 74 15.34 -18.19 -12.61
CA VAL A 74 14.59 -17.96 -11.36
C VAL A 74 15.43 -17.11 -10.42
N GLY A 75 14.83 -16.06 -9.84
CA GLY A 75 15.51 -15.12 -8.94
C GLY A 75 16.32 -14.01 -9.65
N GLN A 76 16.36 -14.02 -10.98
CA GLN A 76 16.99 -12.96 -11.76
C GLN A 76 16.11 -11.69 -11.75
N VAL A 77 16.75 -10.54 -11.55
CA VAL A 77 16.10 -9.22 -11.74
C VAL A 77 16.03 -8.93 -13.24
N VAL A 78 14.83 -8.63 -13.74
CA VAL A 78 14.57 -8.26 -15.13
C VAL A 78 14.11 -6.82 -15.23
N GLN A 79 14.48 -6.15 -16.31
CA GLN A 79 14.08 -4.77 -16.60
C GLN A 79 13.00 -4.73 -17.68
N PRO A 80 12.22 -3.63 -17.76
CA PRO A 80 11.27 -3.44 -18.85
C PRO A 80 11.97 -3.54 -20.22
N GLY A 81 11.44 -4.38 -21.10
CA GLY A 81 12.00 -4.64 -22.42
C GLY A 81 12.89 -5.89 -22.51
N ASP A 82 13.27 -6.49 -21.38
CA ASP A 82 14.05 -7.73 -21.39
C ASP A 82 13.21 -8.91 -21.91
N ILE A 83 13.80 -9.71 -22.80
CA ILE A 83 13.16 -10.93 -23.31
C ILE A 83 13.30 -12.03 -22.24
N VAL A 84 12.19 -12.34 -21.57
CA VAL A 84 12.14 -13.39 -20.53
C VAL A 84 12.05 -14.79 -21.16
N ALA A 85 11.24 -14.94 -22.19
CA ALA A 85 11.03 -16.18 -22.93
C ALA A 85 10.63 -15.88 -24.37
N GLU A 86 10.90 -16.83 -25.27
CA GLU A 86 10.65 -16.71 -26.69
C GLU A 86 9.77 -17.87 -27.15
N ILE A 87 8.77 -17.56 -27.97
CA ILE A 87 7.86 -18.51 -28.61
C ILE A 87 8.22 -18.66 -30.08
N ASP A 88 7.88 -19.82 -30.66
CA ASP A 88 8.09 -20.11 -32.08
C ASP A 88 7.36 -19.08 -32.96
N PRO A 89 8.08 -18.29 -33.76
CA PRO A 89 7.47 -17.26 -34.59
C PRO A 89 6.95 -17.77 -35.94
N GLN A 90 7.22 -19.03 -36.31
CA GLN A 90 6.89 -19.55 -37.64
C GLN A 90 5.40 -19.40 -38.00
N PRO A 91 4.42 -19.77 -37.15
CA PRO A 91 3.00 -19.62 -37.51
C PRO A 91 2.58 -18.17 -37.78
N GLN A 92 3.17 -17.22 -37.05
CA GLN A 92 2.89 -15.79 -37.21
C GLN A 92 3.56 -15.23 -38.46
N GLN A 93 4.77 -15.69 -38.78
CA GLN A 93 5.47 -15.33 -40.03
C GLN A 93 4.73 -15.86 -41.26
N ASP A 94 4.26 -17.11 -41.22
CA ASP A 94 3.48 -17.71 -42.30
C ASP A 94 2.16 -16.96 -42.52
N GLY A 95 1.47 -16.60 -41.43
CA GLY A 95 0.25 -15.77 -41.50
C GLY A 95 0.52 -14.38 -42.08
N LEU A 96 1.65 -13.77 -41.73
CA LEU A 96 2.07 -12.48 -42.28
C LEU A 96 2.39 -12.58 -43.78
N HIS A 97 3.13 -13.59 -44.22
CA HIS A 97 3.40 -13.83 -45.64
C HIS A 97 2.12 -14.07 -46.44
N ALA A 98 1.17 -14.85 -45.90
CA ALA A 98 -0.12 -15.07 -46.54
C ALA A 98 -0.91 -13.76 -46.71
N ALA A 99 -0.94 -12.91 -45.68
CA ALA A 99 -1.61 -11.62 -45.75
C ALA A 99 -0.93 -10.65 -46.74
N GLN A 100 0.40 -10.67 -46.83
CA GLN A 100 1.15 -9.89 -47.81
C GLN A 100 0.86 -10.35 -49.24
N ALA A 101 0.89 -11.65 -49.50
CA ALA A 101 0.56 -12.20 -50.82
C ALA A 101 -0.88 -11.87 -51.24
N GLN A 102 -1.84 -11.89 -50.31
CA GLN A 102 -3.22 -11.46 -50.58
C GLN A 102 -3.31 -9.97 -50.94
N ASN A 103 -2.53 -9.13 -50.27
CA ASN A 103 -2.47 -7.71 -50.59
C ASN A 103 -1.88 -7.48 -51.98
N GLU A 104 -0.77 -8.14 -52.30
CA GLU A 104 -0.14 -8.07 -53.63
C GLU A 104 -1.08 -8.56 -54.74
N ALA A 105 -1.80 -9.67 -54.52
CA ALA A 105 -2.80 -10.16 -55.47
C ALA A 105 -3.94 -9.15 -55.69
N ALA A 106 -4.42 -8.51 -54.62
CA ALA A 106 -5.45 -7.49 -54.71
C ALA A 106 -4.94 -6.25 -55.47
N GLN A 107 -3.70 -5.81 -55.22
CA GLN A 107 -3.06 -4.73 -55.96
C GLN A 107 -2.92 -5.08 -57.44
N ALA A 108 -2.47 -6.30 -57.76
CA ALA A 108 -2.34 -6.78 -59.13
C ALA A 108 -3.70 -6.79 -59.87
N ALA A 109 -4.78 -7.22 -59.20
CA ALA A 109 -6.12 -7.20 -59.77
C ALA A 109 -6.60 -5.77 -60.07
N VAL A 110 -6.30 -4.80 -59.19
CA VAL A 110 -6.59 -3.38 -59.44
C VAL A 110 -5.79 -2.86 -60.64
N HIS A 111 -4.51 -3.19 -60.73
CA HIS A 111 -3.68 -2.81 -61.87
C HIS A 111 -4.18 -3.42 -63.18
N GLU A 112 -4.56 -4.70 -63.17
CA GLU A 112 -5.14 -5.36 -64.35
C GLU A 112 -6.46 -4.71 -64.78
N ALA A 113 -7.35 -4.42 -63.83
CA ALA A 113 -8.62 -3.75 -64.09
C ALA A 113 -8.41 -2.34 -64.67
N ALA A 114 -7.46 -1.58 -64.12
CA ALA A 114 -7.11 -0.24 -64.61
C ALA A 114 -6.55 -0.28 -66.03
N ASN A 115 -5.62 -1.21 -66.31
CA ASN A 115 -5.05 -1.38 -67.64
C ASN A 115 -6.11 -1.83 -68.66
N THR A 116 -7.02 -2.71 -68.24
CA THR A 116 -8.12 -3.18 -69.09
C THR A 116 -9.09 -2.04 -69.41
N LEU A 117 -9.43 -1.22 -68.42
CA LEU A 117 -10.25 -0.03 -68.62
C LEU A 117 -9.59 0.97 -69.58
N GLU A 118 -8.29 1.25 -69.42
CA GLU A 118 -7.54 2.14 -70.32
C GLU A 118 -7.52 1.61 -71.76
N ARG A 119 -7.28 0.31 -71.92
CA ARG A 119 -7.31 -0.35 -73.23
C ARG A 119 -8.68 -0.21 -73.89
N GLN A 120 -9.76 -0.47 -73.15
CA GLN A 120 -11.13 -0.34 -73.66
C GLN A 120 -11.48 1.10 -74.02
N LYS A 121 -11.08 2.10 -73.21
CA LYS A 121 -11.23 3.53 -73.53
C LYS A 121 -10.58 3.87 -74.88
N THR A 122 -9.36 3.41 -75.08
CA THR A 122 -8.59 3.68 -76.31
C THR A 122 -9.26 3.06 -77.54
N LEU A 123 -9.67 1.80 -77.46
CA LEU A 123 -10.34 1.10 -78.57
C LEU A 123 -11.71 1.71 -78.90
N LEU A 124 -12.44 2.19 -77.89
CA LEU A 124 -13.72 2.88 -78.09
C LEU A 124 -13.52 4.22 -78.80
N GLY A 125 -12.49 4.99 -78.42
CA GLY A 125 -12.14 6.25 -79.07
C GLY A 125 -11.75 6.08 -80.55
N GLN A 126 -11.17 4.92 -80.91
CA GLN A 126 -10.81 4.58 -82.30
C GLN A 126 -11.98 3.99 -83.10
N GLY A 127 -13.13 3.68 -82.46
CA GLY A 127 -14.31 3.11 -83.11
C GLY A 127 -14.24 1.59 -83.35
N TRP A 128 -13.30 0.89 -82.72
CA TRP A 128 -13.02 -0.53 -82.99
C TRP A 128 -13.72 -1.49 -82.01
N THR A 129 -14.51 -0.97 -81.06
CA THR A 129 -15.25 -1.80 -80.08
C THR A 129 -16.69 -1.31 -79.83
N THR A 130 -17.52 -2.18 -79.28
CA THR A 130 -18.94 -1.93 -78.98
C THR A 130 -19.12 -1.40 -77.56
N ARG A 131 -20.07 -0.48 -77.35
CA ARG A 131 -20.32 0.20 -76.06
C ARG A 131 -20.78 -0.73 -74.92
N ALA A 132 -21.15 -1.98 -75.24
CA ALA A 132 -21.62 -2.97 -74.27
C ALA A 132 -20.48 -3.69 -73.52
N GLN A 133 -19.24 -3.60 -74.01
CA GLN A 133 -18.05 -4.18 -73.36
C GLN A 133 -17.32 -3.20 -72.43
N PHE A 134 -17.75 -1.92 -72.41
CA PHE A 134 -17.26 -0.86 -71.53
C PHE A 134 -18.13 -0.76 -70.28
#